data_AF-A0A2B1KT67-F1
#
_entry.id   AF-A0A2B1KT67-F1
#
_cell.length_a   1.000
_cell.length_b   1.000
_cell.length_c   1.000
_cell.angle_alpha   90.00
_cell.angle_beta   90.00
_cell.angle_gamma   90.00
#
_symmetry.space_group_name_H-M   'P 1'
#
loop_
_entity.id
_entity.type
_entity.pdbx_description
1 polymer ?
#
loop_
_entity_poly.entity_id
_entity_poly.type
_entity_poly.pdbx_seq_one_letter_code
_entity_poly.pdbx_strand_id
1 'polypeptide(L)'
;MRKFWMSFSILLIATLLFGCSNETFDKAVEQGKLALANKEYAKASASFEIALKEKKDEEVQTLQKQASNMEEALTAKEQLDTDNAIKLFDQVATMKDGLETVKNEAKKEKETLTQYKDKRENYNKDLQTAQDLLSEKKFDESKVILTKIQQEITSDKMFKEQNQKVTEQLEKLEKEKNSAAEDAKRQEEQKKAAEEKKQQQAKEQQKAKEQQKAKEQQKQTAQSSKQKLSPTDAENKVRNTLNITSSSNILCEYDHDEGEEYVIHVYEIVKDEEGGHTATYGWFNVNSNTGEVHKKQL
;
A
#
# COMPACT_ATOMS: atom_id res chain seq x y z
N MET A 1 -11.97 -58.83 -79.93
CA MET A 1 -12.54 -60.20 -80.03
C MET A 1 -11.36 -61.13 -80.26
N ARG A 2 -11.11 -62.21 -79.51
CA ARG A 2 -12.01 -63.22 -78.95
C ARG A 2 -11.27 -63.88 -77.78
N LYS A 3 -12.00 -64.10 -76.68
CA LYS A 3 -11.59 -64.81 -75.48
C LYS A 3 -11.76 -66.32 -75.67
N PHE A 4 -11.03 -67.04 -74.82
CA PHE A 4 -11.36 -68.34 -74.20
C PHE A 4 -11.20 -69.61 -75.04
N TRP A 5 -10.28 -70.47 -74.61
CA TRP A 5 -10.68 -71.82 -74.26
C TRP A 5 -9.97 -72.33 -73.01
N MET A 6 -10.80 -72.93 -72.17
CA MET A 6 -10.53 -73.49 -70.85
C MET A 6 -9.91 -74.87 -71.07
N SER A 7 -8.84 -75.22 -70.35
CA SER A 7 -8.41 -76.61 -70.22
C SER A 7 -7.97 -76.85 -68.78
N PHE A 8 -8.79 -77.68 -68.15
CA PHE A 8 -8.67 -78.20 -66.80
C PHE A 8 -7.44 -79.13 -66.77
N SER A 9 -6.36 -78.70 -66.12
CA SER A 9 -5.30 -79.61 -65.68
C SER A 9 -5.27 -79.56 -64.16
N ILE A 10 -5.88 -80.60 -63.59
CA ILE A 10 -5.72 -81.00 -62.20
C ILE A 10 -4.23 -81.29 -62.02
N LEU A 11 -3.48 -80.30 -61.51
CA LEU A 11 -2.21 -80.56 -60.86
C LEU A 11 -2.47 -80.54 -59.36
N LEU A 12 -2.62 -81.75 -58.84
CA LEU A 12 -2.58 -82.13 -57.45
C LEU A 12 -1.30 -81.58 -56.80
N ILE A 13 -1.33 -80.34 -56.30
CA ILE A 13 -0.29 -79.87 -55.38
C ILE A 13 -0.59 -80.51 -54.05
N ALA A 14 0.09 -81.63 -53.85
CA ALA A 14 0.27 -82.31 -52.59
C ALA A 14 0.59 -81.30 -51.49
N THR A 15 -0.14 -81.45 -50.39
CA THR A 15 0.20 -81.04 -49.03
C THR A 15 1.68 -80.72 -48.82
N LEU A 16 2.04 -79.44 -48.85
CA LEU A 16 3.18 -78.94 -48.07
C LEU A 16 2.65 -78.55 -46.71
N LEU A 17 2.75 -79.51 -45.81
CA LEU A 17 2.60 -79.31 -44.38
C LEU A 17 3.57 -78.21 -43.93
N PHE A 18 3.00 -77.25 -43.21
CA PHE A 18 3.60 -76.23 -42.37
C PHE A 18 5.03 -76.51 -41.90
N GLY A 19 5.94 -75.59 -42.21
CA GLY A 19 7.34 -75.60 -41.74
C GLY A 19 8.01 -74.22 -41.69
N CYS A 20 7.26 -73.12 -41.51
CA CYS A 20 7.80 -71.74 -41.43
C CYS A 20 7.35 -70.93 -40.19
N SER A 21 6.70 -71.54 -39.19
CA SER A 21 6.23 -70.79 -38.01
C SER A 21 7.36 -70.33 -37.09
N ASN A 22 8.53 -70.98 -37.12
CA ASN A 22 9.65 -70.61 -36.23
C ASN A 22 10.39 -69.35 -36.70
N GLU A 23 10.50 -69.12 -38.01
CA GLU A 23 11.25 -67.98 -38.55
C GLU A 23 10.59 -66.63 -38.26
N THR A 24 9.25 -66.56 -38.27
CA THR A 24 8.51 -65.33 -37.92
C THR A 24 8.61 -65.02 -36.44
N PHE A 25 8.50 -66.05 -35.58
CA PHE A 25 8.69 -65.89 -34.13
C PHE A 25 10.08 -65.35 -33.81
N ASP A 26 11.13 -66.02 -34.29
CA ASP A 26 12.52 -65.66 -33.98
C ASP A 26 12.84 -64.23 -34.47
N LYS A 27 12.42 -63.87 -35.69
CA LYS A 27 12.57 -62.50 -36.22
C LYS A 27 11.85 -61.45 -35.39
N ALA A 28 10.62 -61.73 -34.96
CA ALA A 28 9.84 -60.80 -34.15
C ALA A 28 10.46 -60.60 -32.75
N VAL A 29 10.99 -61.66 -32.14
CA VAL A 29 11.74 -61.57 -30.88
C VAL A 29 13.03 -60.75 -31.05
N GLU A 30 13.80 -60.97 -32.11
CA GLU A 30 15.00 -60.18 -32.40
C GLU A 30 14.68 -58.69 -32.62
N GLN A 31 13.62 -58.39 -33.37
CA GLN A 31 13.16 -57.01 -33.57
C GLN A 31 12.74 -56.37 -32.25
N GLY A 32 12.03 -57.10 -31.38
CA GLY A 32 11.65 -56.61 -30.06
C GLY A 32 12.87 -56.32 -29.17
N LYS A 33 13.86 -57.22 -29.15
CA LYS A 33 15.12 -57.02 -28.40
C LYS A 33 15.93 -55.84 -28.95
N LEU A 34 15.99 -55.66 -30.26
CA LEU A 34 16.62 -54.51 -30.90
C LEU A 34 15.90 -53.19 -30.55
N ALA A 35 14.57 -53.18 -30.59
CA ALA A 35 13.77 -52.03 -30.20
C ALA A 35 13.96 -51.66 -28.72
N LEU A 36 14.05 -52.66 -27.81
CA LEU A 36 14.40 -52.42 -26.41
C LEU A 36 15.79 -51.77 -26.27
N ALA A 37 16.80 -52.26 -27.00
CA ALA A 37 18.13 -51.68 -26.98
C ALA A 37 18.14 -50.22 -27.48
N ASN A 38 17.25 -49.89 -28.42
CA ASN A 38 17.04 -48.54 -28.94
C ASN A 38 16.05 -47.70 -28.13
N LYS A 39 15.54 -48.22 -27.00
CA LYS A 39 14.53 -47.58 -26.13
C LYS A 39 13.20 -47.25 -26.84
N GLU A 40 12.91 -47.97 -27.91
CA GLU A 40 11.68 -47.86 -28.67
C GLU A 40 10.62 -48.78 -28.08
N TYR A 41 10.21 -48.52 -26.83
CA TYR A 41 9.40 -49.43 -26.02
C TYR A 41 8.06 -49.82 -26.67
N ALA A 42 7.39 -48.87 -27.33
CA ALA A 42 6.16 -49.14 -28.08
C ALA A 42 6.37 -50.15 -29.22
N LYS A 43 7.46 -49.97 -30.00
CA LYS A 43 7.82 -50.89 -31.09
C LYS A 43 8.23 -52.26 -30.53
N ALA A 44 8.97 -52.27 -29.42
CA ALA A 44 9.38 -53.50 -28.77
C ALA A 44 8.15 -54.31 -28.30
N SER A 45 7.20 -53.66 -27.63
CA SER A 45 5.94 -54.28 -27.19
C SER A 45 5.20 -54.89 -28.37
N ALA A 46 5.00 -54.12 -29.44
CA ALA A 46 4.31 -54.59 -30.66
C ALA A 46 5.04 -55.76 -31.35
N SER A 47 6.37 -55.74 -31.43
CA SER A 47 7.16 -56.85 -31.97
C SER A 47 7.02 -58.12 -31.13
N PHE A 48 7.05 -58.02 -29.80
CA PHE A 48 6.83 -59.18 -28.94
C PHE A 48 5.38 -59.68 -28.99
N GLU A 49 4.39 -58.81 -29.15
CA GLU A 49 3.00 -59.24 -29.40
C GLU A 49 2.86 -60.04 -30.70
N ILE A 50 3.60 -59.69 -31.76
CA ILE A 50 3.65 -60.48 -33.00
C ILE A 50 4.24 -61.87 -32.71
N ALA A 51 5.36 -61.94 -31.99
CA ALA A 51 5.95 -63.23 -31.61
C ALA A 51 4.96 -64.09 -30.79
N LEU A 52 4.26 -63.49 -29.82
CA LEU A 52 3.31 -64.20 -28.96
C LEU A 52 2.05 -64.70 -29.68
N LYS A 53 1.71 -64.12 -30.84
CA LYS A 53 0.64 -64.64 -31.72
C LYS A 53 1.07 -65.95 -32.39
N GLU A 54 2.34 -66.10 -32.72
CA GLU A 54 2.89 -67.31 -33.34
C GLU A 54 3.09 -68.43 -32.31
N LYS A 55 3.65 -68.09 -31.14
CA LYS A 55 3.99 -69.05 -30.09
C LYS A 55 3.91 -68.41 -28.72
N LYS A 56 3.26 -69.10 -27.77
CA LYS A 56 3.32 -68.74 -26.35
C LYS A 56 4.71 -69.01 -25.80
N ASP A 57 5.31 -68.00 -25.20
CA ASP A 57 6.66 -68.08 -24.62
C ASP A 57 6.74 -67.13 -23.43
N GLU A 58 7.08 -67.65 -22.24
CA GLU A 58 7.03 -66.89 -20.98
C GLU A 58 8.10 -65.78 -20.91
N GLU A 59 9.28 -66.00 -21.51
CA GLU A 59 10.32 -64.97 -21.60
C GLU A 59 9.82 -63.82 -22.47
N VAL A 60 9.23 -64.12 -23.62
CA VAL A 60 8.70 -63.12 -24.54
C VAL A 60 7.51 -62.36 -23.93
N GLN A 61 6.64 -63.04 -23.16
CA GLN A 61 5.58 -62.38 -22.38
C GLN A 61 6.14 -61.39 -21.36
N THR A 62 7.21 -61.79 -20.67
CA THR A 62 7.88 -60.93 -19.68
C THR A 62 8.48 -59.69 -20.35
N LEU A 63 9.16 -59.87 -21.50
CA LEU A 63 9.74 -58.76 -22.26
C LEU A 63 8.67 -57.83 -22.86
N GLN A 64 7.57 -58.38 -23.37
CA GLN A 64 6.43 -57.60 -23.86
C GLN A 64 5.86 -56.73 -22.74
N LYS A 65 5.60 -57.33 -21.57
CA LYS A 65 5.07 -56.60 -20.41
C LYS A 65 6.05 -55.53 -19.91
N GLN A 66 7.34 -55.84 -19.92
CA GLN A 66 8.38 -54.89 -19.53
C GLN A 66 8.41 -53.68 -20.46
N ALA A 67 8.33 -53.92 -21.78
CA ALA A 67 8.28 -52.88 -22.79
C ALA A 67 7.01 -52.02 -22.66
N SER A 68 5.84 -52.65 -22.55
CA SER A 68 4.55 -51.96 -22.38
C SER A 68 4.54 -51.08 -21.12
N ASN A 69 4.99 -51.60 -19.98
CA ASN A 69 5.02 -50.82 -18.74
C ASN A 69 5.99 -49.62 -18.83
N MET A 70 7.11 -49.74 -19.55
CA MET A 70 8.02 -48.61 -19.77
C MET A 70 7.41 -47.54 -20.65
N GLU A 71 6.70 -47.93 -21.72
CA GLU A 71 5.96 -47.00 -22.58
C GLU A 71 4.90 -46.22 -21.79
N GLU A 72 4.11 -46.92 -20.98
CA GLU A 72 3.10 -46.30 -20.12
C GLU A 72 3.73 -45.35 -19.10
N ALA A 73 4.87 -45.73 -18.48
CA ALA A 73 5.58 -44.89 -17.53
C ALA A 73 6.09 -43.58 -18.16
N LEU A 74 6.64 -43.67 -19.37
CA LEU A 74 7.11 -42.50 -20.13
C LEU A 74 5.95 -41.61 -20.56
N THR A 75 4.83 -42.20 -20.97
CA THR A 75 3.61 -41.45 -21.31
C THR A 75 3.08 -40.69 -20.09
N ALA A 76 2.99 -41.35 -18.93
CA ALA A 76 2.58 -40.71 -17.68
C ALA A 76 3.55 -39.56 -17.29
N LYS A 77 4.87 -39.75 -17.47
CA LYS A 77 5.87 -38.70 -17.26
C LYS A 77 5.66 -37.50 -18.18
N GLU A 78 5.40 -37.72 -19.47
CA GLU A 78 5.13 -36.64 -20.43
C GLU A 78 3.87 -35.83 -20.10
N GLN A 79 2.85 -36.53 -19.57
CA GLN A 79 1.60 -35.96 -19.07
C GLN A 79 1.75 -35.31 -17.69
N LEU A 80 2.95 -35.35 -17.10
CA LEU A 80 3.28 -34.86 -15.75
C LEU A 80 2.54 -35.60 -14.61
N ASP A 81 1.94 -36.75 -14.89
CA ASP A 81 1.39 -37.67 -13.89
C ASP A 81 2.53 -38.40 -13.17
N THR A 82 3.18 -37.64 -12.28
CA THR A 82 4.45 -38.00 -11.66
C THR A 82 4.31 -39.25 -10.77
N ASP A 83 3.21 -39.35 -10.02
CA ASP A 83 2.98 -40.47 -9.10
C ASP A 83 2.74 -41.77 -9.85
N ASN A 84 1.93 -41.73 -10.91
CA ASN A 84 1.70 -42.91 -11.74
C ASN A 84 2.97 -43.33 -12.49
N ALA A 85 3.72 -42.38 -13.05
CA ALA A 85 4.99 -42.65 -13.71
C ALA A 85 5.99 -43.34 -12.75
N ILE A 86 6.17 -42.83 -11.53
CA ILE A 86 7.02 -43.44 -10.49
C ILE A 86 6.59 -44.88 -10.20
N LYS A 87 5.28 -45.11 -10.05
CA LYS A 87 4.72 -46.44 -9.80
C LYS A 87 5.03 -47.41 -10.95
N LEU A 88 4.83 -47.00 -12.20
CA LEU A 88 5.08 -47.83 -13.38
C LEU A 88 6.57 -48.12 -13.55
N PHE A 89 7.44 -47.13 -13.35
CA PHE A 89 8.89 -47.34 -13.35
C PHE A 89 9.33 -48.30 -12.24
N ASP A 90 8.73 -48.23 -11.05
CA ASP A 90 9.01 -49.18 -9.97
C ASP A 90 8.61 -50.61 -10.33
N GLN A 91 7.44 -50.78 -10.97
CA GLN A 91 6.98 -52.09 -11.45
C GLN A 91 7.94 -52.67 -12.49
N VAL A 92 8.50 -51.84 -13.38
CA VAL A 92 9.53 -52.29 -14.34
C VAL A 92 10.82 -52.65 -13.62
N ALA A 93 11.32 -51.77 -12.74
CA ALA A 93 12.59 -51.94 -12.03
C ALA A 93 12.60 -53.21 -11.15
N THR A 94 11.45 -53.59 -10.61
CA THR A 94 11.27 -54.77 -9.75
C THR A 94 10.77 -56.01 -10.48
N MET A 95 10.60 -55.94 -11.81
CA MET A 95 10.09 -57.06 -12.59
C MET A 95 11.05 -58.26 -12.54
N LYS A 96 10.50 -59.40 -12.12
CA LYS A 96 11.23 -60.67 -12.12
C LYS A 96 11.48 -61.13 -13.55
N ASP A 97 12.67 -61.67 -13.80
CA ASP A 97 13.08 -62.27 -15.08
C ASP A 97 13.04 -61.28 -16.29
N GLY A 98 12.92 -59.97 -16.02
CA GLY A 98 13.03 -58.91 -17.02
C GLY A 98 14.46 -58.54 -17.37
N LEU A 99 14.65 -57.83 -18.49
CA LEU A 99 15.96 -57.40 -18.96
C LEU A 99 16.57 -56.35 -18.01
N GLU A 100 17.79 -56.61 -17.54
CA GLU A 100 18.44 -55.80 -16.50
C GLU A 100 18.75 -54.36 -16.96
N THR A 101 19.04 -54.16 -18.24
CA THR A 101 19.26 -52.81 -18.80
C THR A 101 18.01 -51.94 -18.68
N VAL A 102 16.84 -52.52 -18.96
CA VAL A 102 15.54 -51.83 -18.87
C VAL A 102 15.16 -51.58 -17.41
N LYS A 103 15.43 -52.53 -16.51
CA LYS A 103 15.24 -52.35 -15.06
C LYS A 103 16.06 -51.18 -14.51
N ASN A 104 17.34 -51.11 -14.89
CA ASN A 104 18.24 -50.05 -14.47
C ASN A 104 17.81 -48.68 -15.00
N GLU A 105 17.33 -48.62 -16.25
CA GLU A 105 16.77 -47.40 -16.81
C GLU A 105 15.52 -46.93 -16.06
N ALA A 106 14.59 -47.85 -15.79
CA ALA A 106 13.39 -47.54 -15.01
C ALA A 106 13.74 -47.03 -13.61
N LYS A 107 14.74 -47.64 -12.95
CA LYS A 107 15.22 -47.19 -11.64
C LYS A 107 15.77 -45.76 -11.70
N LYS A 108 16.57 -45.44 -12.71
CA LYS A 108 17.12 -44.08 -12.90
C LYS A 108 16.03 -43.04 -13.14
N GLU A 109 15.04 -43.37 -13.97
CA GLU A 109 13.91 -42.48 -14.24
C GLU A 109 13.05 -42.28 -12.99
N LYS A 110 12.78 -43.35 -12.22
CA LYS A 110 12.10 -43.28 -10.92
C LYS A 110 12.82 -42.35 -9.94
N GLU A 111 14.14 -42.51 -9.79
CA GLU A 111 14.96 -41.67 -8.91
C GLU A 111 14.89 -40.20 -9.34
N THR A 112 15.00 -39.94 -10.64
CA THR A 112 14.88 -38.59 -11.21
C THR A 112 13.52 -37.96 -10.90
N LEU A 113 12.42 -38.69 -11.12
CA LEU A 113 11.07 -38.20 -10.82
C LEU A 113 10.83 -38.00 -9.33
N THR A 114 11.44 -38.83 -8.48
CA THR A 114 11.38 -38.67 -7.02
C THR A 114 12.05 -37.36 -6.61
N GLN A 115 13.25 -37.07 -7.13
CA GLN A 115 13.92 -35.79 -6.89
C GLN A 115 13.09 -34.58 -7.37
N TYR A 116 12.41 -34.70 -8.51
CA TYR A 116 11.49 -33.68 -8.99
C TYR A 116 10.31 -33.47 -8.05
N LYS A 117 9.73 -34.55 -7.52
CA LYS A 117 8.63 -34.51 -6.55
C LYS A 117 9.06 -33.82 -5.25
N ASP A 118 10.24 -34.15 -4.73
CA ASP A 118 10.76 -33.54 -3.50
C ASP A 118 11.05 -32.04 -3.67
N LYS A 119 11.67 -31.66 -4.80
CA LYS A 119 11.88 -30.25 -5.15
C LYS A 119 10.54 -29.50 -5.26
N ARG A 120 9.53 -30.12 -5.89
CA ARG A 120 8.19 -29.52 -6.02
C ARG A 120 7.58 -29.23 -4.66
N GLU A 121 7.72 -30.16 -3.71
CA GLU A 121 7.23 -29.95 -2.34
C GLU A 121 7.95 -28.78 -1.66
N ASN A 122 9.27 -28.68 -1.81
CA ASN A 122 10.05 -27.56 -1.26
C ASN A 122 9.64 -26.22 -1.88
N TYR A 123 9.52 -26.14 -3.20
CA TYR A 123 9.05 -24.91 -3.85
C TYR A 123 7.64 -24.53 -3.43
N ASN A 124 6.74 -25.49 -3.20
CA ASN A 124 5.40 -25.20 -2.70
C ASN A 124 5.44 -24.62 -1.27
N LYS A 125 6.35 -25.09 -0.40
CA LYS A 125 6.56 -24.52 0.95
C LYS A 125 7.15 -23.10 0.87
N ASP A 126 8.12 -22.89 -0.01
CA ASP A 126 8.72 -21.57 -0.22
C ASP A 126 7.71 -20.57 -0.79
N LEU A 127 6.85 -21.01 -1.74
CA LEU A 127 5.75 -20.21 -2.28
C LEU A 127 4.71 -19.84 -1.22
N GLN A 128 4.43 -20.73 -0.27
CA GLN A 128 3.56 -20.41 0.87
C GLN A 128 4.23 -19.36 1.77
N THR A 129 5.51 -19.56 2.09
CA THR A 129 6.29 -18.62 2.91
C THR A 129 6.34 -17.23 2.27
N ALA A 130 6.55 -17.15 0.95
CA ALA A 130 6.52 -15.89 0.21
C ALA A 130 5.15 -15.20 0.28
N GLN A 131 4.06 -15.97 0.20
CA GLN A 131 2.70 -15.47 0.33
C GLN A 131 2.38 -14.96 1.75
N ASP A 132 2.91 -15.61 2.78
CA ASP A 132 2.77 -15.18 4.18
C ASP A 132 3.54 -13.86 4.42
N LEU A 133 4.79 -13.77 3.96
CA LEU A 133 5.59 -12.54 4.02
C LEU A 133 4.94 -11.37 3.28
N LEU A 134 4.32 -11.64 2.14
CA LEU A 134 3.56 -10.64 1.39
C LEU A 134 2.37 -10.13 2.21
N SER A 135 1.66 -11.02 2.91
CA SER A 135 0.54 -10.66 3.79
C SER A 135 1.00 -9.83 5.01
N GLU A 136 2.21 -10.07 5.48
CA GLU A 136 2.89 -9.27 6.52
C GLU A 136 3.49 -7.95 5.99
N LYS A 137 3.32 -7.63 4.70
CA LYS A 137 3.92 -6.48 4.01
C LYS A 137 5.46 -6.48 3.99
N LYS A 138 6.08 -7.64 4.22
CA LYS A 138 7.53 -7.86 4.09
C LYS A 138 7.90 -8.12 2.63
N PHE A 139 7.69 -7.11 1.78
CA PHE A 139 7.79 -7.25 0.33
C PHE A 139 9.19 -7.66 -0.14
N ASP A 140 10.26 -7.12 0.45
CA ASP A 140 11.61 -7.41 -0.01
C ASP A 140 12.03 -8.85 0.34
N GLU A 141 11.64 -9.36 1.51
CA GLU A 141 11.86 -10.77 1.90
C GLU A 141 11.09 -11.73 0.99
N SER A 142 9.81 -11.42 0.70
CA SER A 142 8.99 -12.21 -0.23
C SER A 142 9.59 -12.25 -1.64
N LYS A 143 10.07 -11.09 -2.14
CA LYS A 143 10.68 -10.97 -3.47
C LYS A 143 11.94 -11.83 -3.61
N VAL A 144 12.77 -11.92 -2.55
CA VAL A 144 13.98 -12.74 -2.56
C VAL A 144 13.63 -14.21 -2.78
N ILE A 145 12.64 -14.73 -2.06
CA ILE A 145 12.19 -16.13 -2.20
C ILE A 145 11.65 -16.38 -3.61
N LEU A 146 10.72 -15.54 -4.08
CA LEU A 146 10.10 -15.70 -5.40
C LEU A 146 11.11 -15.64 -6.54
N THR A 147 12.08 -14.72 -6.47
CA THR A 147 13.13 -14.59 -7.49
C THR A 147 14.05 -15.81 -7.52
N LYS A 148 14.39 -16.36 -6.35
CA LYS A 148 15.18 -17.59 -6.26
C LYS A 148 14.47 -18.76 -6.94
N ILE A 149 13.20 -18.99 -6.61
CA ILE A 149 12.40 -20.04 -7.25
C ILE A 149 12.36 -19.79 -8.76
N GLN A 150 12.03 -18.57 -9.20
CA GLN A 150 11.99 -18.22 -10.62
C GLN A 150 13.27 -18.63 -11.36
N GLN A 151 14.44 -18.26 -10.82
CA GLN A 151 15.74 -18.59 -11.42
C GLN A 151 15.98 -20.10 -11.54
N GLU A 152 15.55 -20.87 -10.55
CA GLU A 152 15.76 -22.32 -10.51
C GLU A 152 14.82 -23.10 -11.45
N ILE A 153 13.63 -22.55 -11.76
CA ILE A 153 12.59 -23.32 -12.48
C ILE A 153 12.06 -22.70 -13.79
N THR A 154 12.41 -21.46 -14.17
CA THR A 154 11.77 -20.72 -15.29
C THR A 154 11.56 -21.51 -16.58
N SER A 155 12.49 -22.38 -16.97
CA SER A 155 12.42 -23.13 -18.24
C SER A 155 12.09 -24.61 -18.08
N ASP A 156 11.91 -25.10 -16.85
CA ASP A 156 11.64 -26.52 -16.60
C ASP A 156 10.13 -26.81 -16.64
N LYS A 157 9.72 -27.60 -17.64
CA LYS A 157 8.33 -28.02 -17.84
C LYS A 157 7.77 -28.80 -16.64
N MET A 158 8.61 -29.50 -15.87
CA MET A 158 8.20 -30.26 -14.67
C MET A 158 7.67 -29.37 -13.55
N PHE A 159 7.99 -28.06 -13.59
CA PHE A 159 7.60 -27.05 -12.61
C PHE A 159 6.70 -25.95 -13.21
N LYS A 160 5.98 -26.26 -14.31
CA LYS A 160 5.08 -25.30 -14.98
C LYS A 160 4.10 -24.63 -14.01
N GLU A 161 3.49 -25.41 -13.11
CA GLU A 161 2.55 -24.88 -12.12
C GLU A 161 3.23 -23.93 -11.11
N GLN A 162 4.40 -24.32 -10.60
CA GLN A 162 5.17 -23.48 -9.67
C GLN A 162 5.61 -22.18 -10.35
N ASN A 163 6.07 -22.23 -11.60
CA ASN A 163 6.42 -21.03 -12.38
C ASN A 163 5.25 -20.06 -12.53
N GLN A 164 4.05 -20.59 -12.79
CA GLN A 164 2.84 -19.77 -12.89
C GLN A 164 2.55 -19.09 -11.55
N LYS A 165 2.58 -19.83 -10.44
CA LYS A 165 2.39 -19.28 -9.09
C LYS A 165 3.42 -18.22 -8.73
N VAL A 166 4.69 -18.43 -9.06
CA VAL A 166 5.76 -17.43 -8.87
C VAL A 166 5.42 -16.13 -9.61
N THR A 167 5.01 -16.25 -10.87
CA THR A 167 4.65 -15.08 -11.70
C THR A 167 3.48 -14.31 -11.10
N GLU A 168 2.40 -15.02 -10.73
CA GLU A 168 1.22 -14.42 -10.10
C GLU A 168 1.56 -13.73 -8.76
N GLN A 169 2.39 -14.37 -7.93
CA GLN A 169 2.81 -13.76 -6.66
C GLN A 169 3.72 -12.55 -6.85
N LEU A 170 4.61 -12.55 -7.84
CA LEU A 170 5.45 -11.38 -8.17
C LEU A 170 4.61 -10.19 -8.66
N GLU A 171 3.60 -10.44 -9.49
CA GLU A 171 2.67 -9.39 -9.94
C GLU A 171 1.87 -8.82 -8.76
N LYS A 172 1.36 -9.69 -7.87
CA LYS A 172 0.65 -9.27 -6.66
C LYS A 172 1.54 -8.45 -5.73
N LEU A 173 2.80 -8.88 -5.54
CA LEU A 173 3.79 -8.18 -4.74
C LEU A 173 4.01 -6.76 -5.22
N GLU A 174 4.22 -6.57 -6.52
CA GLU A 174 4.47 -5.24 -7.08
C GLU A 174 3.25 -4.33 -6.93
N LYS A 175 2.05 -4.87 -7.15
CA LYS A 175 0.78 -4.14 -6.96
C LYS A 175 0.58 -3.69 -5.51
N GLU A 176 0.78 -4.60 -4.55
CA GLU A 176 0.60 -4.28 -3.13
C GLU A 176 1.67 -3.33 -2.60
N LYS A 177 2.93 -3.49 -3.05
CA LYS A 177 4.03 -2.57 -2.71
C LYS A 177 3.74 -1.15 -3.19
N ASN A 178 3.24 -0.99 -4.41
CA ASN A 178 2.86 0.32 -4.95
C ASN A 178 1.68 0.92 -4.19
N SER A 179 0.63 0.14 -3.91
CA SER A 179 -0.50 0.61 -3.10
C SER A 179 -0.07 1.05 -1.71
N ALA A 180 0.81 0.29 -1.05
CA ALA A 180 1.31 0.64 0.27
C ALA A 180 2.15 1.94 0.25
N ALA A 181 2.92 2.17 -0.81
CA ALA A 181 3.68 3.40 -0.99
C ALA A 181 2.77 4.62 -1.23
N GLU A 182 1.70 4.46 -2.02
CA GLU A 182 0.69 5.50 -2.24
C GLU A 182 -0.07 5.85 -0.96
N ASP A 183 -0.49 4.84 -0.20
CA ASP A 183 -1.17 5.03 1.09
C ASP A 183 -0.27 5.76 2.10
N ALA A 184 1.02 5.40 2.15
CA ALA A 184 1.99 6.06 3.02
C ALA A 184 2.14 7.55 2.65
N LYS A 185 2.27 7.87 1.36
CA LYS A 185 2.32 9.26 0.88
C LYS A 185 1.06 10.03 1.25
N ARG A 186 -0.11 9.44 1.02
CA ARG A 186 -1.40 10.06 1.34
C ARG A 186 -1.56 10.33 2.84
N GLN A 187 -1.13 9.41 3.70
CA GLN A 187 -1.14 9.60 5.14
C GLN A 187 -0.18 10.71 5.59
N GLU A 188 0.99 10.83 4.96
CA GLU A 188 1.94 11.90 5.25
C GLU A 188 1.39 13.27 4.84
N GLU A 189 0.81 13.39 3.65
CA GLU A 189 0.16 14.62 3.17
C GLU A 189 -0.99 15.05 4.09
N GLN A 190 -1.83 14.10 4.53
CA GLN A 190 -2.91 14.38 5.49
C GLN A 190 -2.38 14.87 6.84
N LYS A 191 -1.28 14.30 7.34
CA LYS A 191 -0.64 14.77 8.58
C LYS A 191 -0.10 16.19 8.43
N LYS A 192 0.61 16.49 7.34
CA LYS A 192 1.11 17.85 7.05
C LYS A 192 -0.03 18.86 6.96
N ALA A 193 -1.09 18.56 6.22
CA ALA A 193 -2.26 19.44 6.10
C ALA A 193 -2.98 19.66 7.45
N ALA A 194 -3.07 18.63 8.29
CA ALA A 194 -3.64 18.76 9.64
C ALA A 194 -2.78 19.64 10.55
N GLU A 195 -1.45 19.54 10.44
CA GLU A 195 -0.50 20.35 11.20
C GLU A 195 -0.50 21.82 10.76
N GLU A 196 -0.55 22.08 9.45
CA GLU A 196 -0.71 23.42 8.89
C GLU A 196 -2.01 24.09 9.37
N LYS A 197 -3.14 23.36 9.35
CA LYS A 197 -4.41 23.86 9.90
C LYS A 197 -4.33 24.21 11.38
N LYS A 198 -3.66 23.39 12.20
CA LYS A 198 -3.46 23.68 13.63
C LYS A 198 -2.60 24.93 13.83
N GLN A 199 -1.52 25.09 13.07
CA GLN A 199 -0.68 26.29 13.14
C GLN A 199 -1.44 27.55 12.71
N GLN A 200 -2.26 27.47 11.67
CA GLN A 200 -3.07 28.59 11.21
C GLN A 200 -4.12 29.00 12.25
N GLN A 201 -4.83 28.03 12.84
CA GLN A 201 -5.77 28.28 13.93
C GLN A 201 -5.09 28.90 15.17
N ALA A 202 -3.89 28.43 15.53
CA ALA A 202 -3.12 29.00 16.64
C ALA A 202 -2.74 30.47 16.37
N LYS A 203 -2.28 30.79 15.15
CA LYS A 203 -1.97 32.17 14.74
C LYS A 203 -3.21 33.07 14.76
N GLU A 204 -4.36 32.57 14.30
CA GLU A 204 -5.63 33.30 14.35
C GLU A 204 -6.10 33.56 15.79
N GLN A 205 -6.01 32.56 16.67
CA GLN A 205 -6.33 32.73 18.10
C GLN A 205 -5.40 33.73 18.79
N GLN A 206 -4.10 33.72 18.46
CA GLN A 206 -3.15 34.69 19.01
C GLN A 206 -3.48 36.11 18.56
N LYS A 207 -3.74 36.32 17.26
CA LYS A 207 -4.17 37.62 16.72
C LYS A 207 -5.47 38.11 17.38
N ALA A 208 -6.44 37.21 17.60
CA ALA A 208 -7.69 37.56 18.28
C ALA A 208 -7.46 38.01 19.73
N LYS A 209 -6.58 37.32 20.47
CA LYS A 209 -6.18 37.72 21.84
C LYS A 209 -5.47 39.07 21.86
N GLU A 210 -4.57 39.33 20.92
CA GLU A 210 -3.87 40.61 20.79
C GLU A 210 -4.84 41.76 20.48
N GLN A 211 -5.80 41.55 19.56
CA GLN A 211 -6.85 42.53 19.27
C GLN A 211 -7.76 42.81 20.47
N GLN A 212 -8.11 41.79 21.26
CA GLN A 212 -8.87 41.98 22.50
C GLN A 212 -8.11 42.84 23.51
N LYS A 213 -6.83 42.53 23.76
CA LYS A 213 -5.98 43.33 24.66
C LYS A 213 -5.85 44.78 24.20
N ALA A 214 -5.69 45.01 22.89
CA ALA A 214 -5.62 46.36 22.33
C ALA A 214 -6.94 47.15 22.52
N LYS A 215 -8.10 46.50 22.37
CA LYS A 215 -9.42 47.11 22.64
C LYS A 215 -9.63 47.41 24.12
N GLU A 216 -9.16 46.55 25.02
CA GLU A 216 -9.19 46.80 26.47
C GLU A 216 -8.30 47.97 26.88
N GLN A 217 -7.09 48.07 26.32
CA GLN A 217 -6.22 49.23 26.54
C GLN A 217 -6.86 50.53 26.05
N GLN A 218 -7.47 50.55 24.86
CA GLN A 218 -8.16 51.73 24.35
C GLN A 218 -9.37 52.15 25.21
N LYS A 219 -10.10 51.19 25.81
CA LYS A 219 -11.18 51.49 26.77
C LYS A 219 -10.66 52.12 28.06
N GLN A 220 -9.50 51.68 28.56
CA GLN A 220 -8.86 52.28 29.73
C GLN A 220 -8.32 53.69 29.45
N THR A 221 -7.80 53.95 28.25
CA THR A 221 -7.36 55.31 27.87
C THR A 221 -8.54 56.28 27.69
N ALA A 222 -9.69 55.80 27.19
CA ALA A 222 -10.89 56.62 26.99
C ALA A 222 -11.65 56.98 28.28
N GLN A 223 -11.43 56.28 29.40
CA GLN A 223 -12.03 56.60 30.69
C GLN A 223 -11.25 57.67 31.49
N SER A 224 -10.05 58.09 31.03
CA SER A 224 -9.20 59.07 31.72
C SER A 224 -9.39 60.52 31.26
N SER A 225 -10.29 60.82 30.31
CA SER A 225 -10.53 62.18 29.83
C SER A 225 -11.91 62.71 30.25
N LYS A 226 -12.17 62.86 31.55
CA LYS A 226 -13.03 63.95 32.01
C LYS A 226 -12.14 65.19 32.01
N GLN A 227 -12.28 66.00 30.97
CA GLN A 227 -11.48 67.20 30.78
C GLN A 227 -11.72 68.17 31.94
N LYS A 228 -10.65 68.56 32.64
CA LYS A 228 -10.64 69.58 33.71
C LYS A 228 -11.35 70.84 33.18
N LEU A 229 -12.28 71.39 33.96
CA LEU A 229 -13.02 72.63 33.69
C LEU A 229 -12.02 73.73 33.30
N SER A 230 -12.33 74.61 32.34
CA SER A 230 -11.42 75.71 32.02
C SER A 230 -11.55 76.87 33.02
N PRO A 231 -10.53 77.72 33.20
CA PRO A 231 -10.64 78.93 34.02
C PRO A 231 -11.80 79.85 33.61
N THR A 232 -12.06 79.97 32.31
CA THR A 232 -13.21 80.76 31.80
C THR A 232 -14.56 80.14 32.18
N ASP A 233 -14.68 78.80 32.16
CA ASP A 233 -15.89 78.13 32.62
C ASP A 233 -16.08 78.30 34.14
N ALA A 234 -14.98 78.36 34.90
CA ALA A 234 -15.00 78.65 36.33
C ALA A 234 -15.47 80.08 36.62
N GLU A 235 -14.96 81.09 35.90
CA GLU A 235 -15.44 82.47 35.97
C GLU A 235 -16.95 82.57 35.68
N ASN A 236 -17.41 81.91 34.61
CA ASN A 236 -18.82 81.89 34.23
C ASN A 236 -19.70 81.22 35.29
N LYS A 237 -19.21 80.16 35.94
CA LYS A 237 -19.91 79.52 37.06
C LYS A 237 -20.06 80.49 38.24
N VAL A 238 -19.01 81.22 38.60
CA VAL A 238 -19.09 82.23 39.67
C VAL A 238 -20.07 83.35 39.31
N ARG A 239 -20.03 83.87 38.07
CA ARG A 239 -21.00 84.87 37.59
C ARG A 239 -22.44 84.38 37.74
N ASN A 240 -22.70 83.14 37.32
CA ASN A 240 -24.02 82.54 37.41
C ASN A 240 -24.46 82.31 38.87
N THR A 241 -23.58 81.80 39.73
CA THR A 241 -23.87 81.58 41.16
C THR A 241 -24.24 82.86 41.88
N LEU A 242 -23.61 83.98 41.50
CA LEU A 242 -23.85 85.29 42.10
C LEU A 242 -24.93 86.11 41.39
N ASN A 243 -25.56 85.57 40.33
CA ASN A 243 -26.52 86.26 39.48
C ASN A 243 -25.99 87.59 38.92
N ILE A 244 -24.71 87.65 38.59
CA ILE A 244 -24.07 88.84 38.00
C ILE A 244 -24.45 88.90 36.52
N THR A 245 -25.25 89.89 36.13
CA THR A 245 -25.65 90.10 34.73
C THR A 245 -24.59 90.90 33.98
N SER A 246 -24.54 90.80 32.65
CA SER A 246 -23.59 91.56 31.81
C SER A 246 -23.75 93.08 31.88
N SER A 247 -24.82 93.58 32.52
CA SER A 247 -25.04 95.00 32.80
C SER A 247 -24.49 95.45 34.16
N SER A 248 -23.97 94.52 34.96
CA SER A 248 -23.27 94.80 36.21
C SER A 248 -21.85 95.29 35.92
N ASN A 249 -21.37 96.22 36.73
CA ASN A 249 -19.97 96.67 36.76
C ASN A 249 -19.06 95.75 37.60
N ILE A 250 -19.57 94.59 38.03
CA ILE A 250 -18.83 93.56 38.74
C ILE A 250 -18.12 92.64 37.74
N LEU A 251 -16.82 92.49 37.92
CA LEU A 251 -15.93 91.60 37.19
C LEU A 251 -15.69 90.32 37.99
N CYS A 252 -15.66 89.18 37.29
CA CYS A 252 -15.18 87.90 37.82
C CYS A 252 -14.00 87.47 36.95
N GLU A 253 -12.81 87.44 37.54
CA GLU A 253 -11.55 87.14 36.86
C GLU A 253 -10.83 86.01 37.59
N TYR A 254 -10.35 85.03 36.82
CA TYR A 254 -9.48 83.99 37.34
C TYR A 254 -8.14 84.59 37.80
N ASP A 255 -7.71 84.19 39.00
CA ASP A 255 -6.47 84.68 39.60
C ASP A 255 -5.37 83.61 39.56
N HIS A 256 -5.58 82.47 40.25
CA HIS A 256 -4.63 81.35 40.26
C HIS A 256 -5.30 80.00 40.57
N ASP A 257 -4.54 78.92 40.39
CA ASP A 257 -4.89 77.56 40.80
C ASP A 257 -4.49 77.31 42.25
N GLU A 258 -5.40 76.79 43.06
CA GLU A 258 -5.13 76.28 44.42
C GLU A 258 -5.50 74.79 44.49
N GLY A 259 -4.51 73.93 44.24
CA GLY A 259 -4.71 72.49 44.18
C GLY A 259 -5.63 72.08 43.02
N GLU A 260 -6.78 71.50 43.33
CA GLU A 260 -7.81 71.13 42.35
C GLU A 260 -8.87 72.22 42.16
N GLU A 261 -8.65 73.44 42.64
CA GLU A 261 -9.62 74.54 42.57
C GLU A 261 -9.07 75.75 41.78
N TYR A 262 -9.93 76.40 41.02
CA TYR A 262 -9.68 77.72 40.42
C TYR A 262 -10.13 78.80 41.39
N VAL A 263 -9.26 79.74 41.70
CA VAL A 263 -9.57 80.89 42.54
C VAL A 263 -10.01 82.05 41.64
N ILE A 264 -11.24 82.53 41.85
CA ILE A 264 -11.87 83.61 41.07
C ILE A 264 -12.04 84.84 41.97
N HIS A 265 -11.48 85.97 41.52
CA HIS A 265 -11.62 87.28 42.16
C HIS A 265 -12.89 87.97 41.66
N VAL A 266 -13.75 88.40 42.57
CA VAL A 266 -14.97 89.14 42.23
C VAL A 266 -14.87 90.55 42.78
N TYR A 267 -14.88 91.54 41.90
CA TYR A 267 -14.63 92.95 42.25
C TYR A 267 -15.30 93.91 41.28
N GLU A 268 -15.43 95.17 41.68
CA GLU A 268 -15.93 96.28 40.88
C GLU A 268 -14.86 97.37 40.80
N ILE A 269 -14.75 98.02 39.65
CA ILE A 269 -13.90 99.21 39.50
C ILE A 269 -14.79 100.44 39.61
N VAL A 270 -14.64 101.19 40.71
CA VAL A 270 -15.38 102.43 40.97
C VAL A 270 -14.50 103.60 40.54
N LYS A 271 -15.04 104.52 39.73
CA LYS A 271 -14.32 105.73 39.29
C LYS A 271 -14.81 106.96 40.04
N ASP A 272 -13.90 107.70 40.66
CA ASP A 272 -14.12 108.98 41.32
C ASP A 272 -13.24 110.10 40.69
N GLU A 273 -13.49 111.36 41.06
CA GLU A 273 -12.76 112.54 40.53
C GLU A 273 -11.25 112.54 40.87
N GLU A 274 -10.79 111.62 41.74
CA GLU A 274 -9.39 111.48 42.17
C GLU A 274 -8.64 110.26 41.59
N GLY A 275 -9.26 109.45 40.73
CA GLY A 275 -8.56 108.41 39.95
C GLY A 275 -9.06 106.97 40.09
N GLY A 276 -10.14 106.72 40.84
CA GLY A 276 -10.82 105.43 40.96
C GLY A 276 -10.12 104.39 41.84
N HIS A 277 -10.92 103.49 42.43
CA HIS A 277 -10.47 102.42 43.32
C HIS A 277 -11.21 101.09 43.05
N THR A 278 -10.60 99.97 43.44
CA THR A 278 -11.19 98.63 43.28
C THR A 278 -11.90 98.19 44.56
N ALA A 279 -13.19 97.91 44.48
CA ALA A 279 -13.99 97.35 45.57
C ALA A 279 -14.14 95.84 45.40
N THR A 280 -13.52 95.05 46.29
CA THR A 280 -13.58 93.58 46.23
C THR A 280 -14.82 93.03 46.94
N TYR A 281 -15.63 92.23 46.25
CA TYR A 281 -16.81 91.54 46.78
C TYR A 281 -16.45 90.19 47.43
N GLY A 282 -15.39 89.56 46.95
CA GLY A 282 -14.82 88.36 47.56
C GLY A 282 -14.03 87.50 46.58
N TRP A 283 -13.59 86.37 47.10
CA TRP A 283 -12.85 85.33 46.38
C TRP A 283 -13.67 84.05 46.41
N PHE A 284 -13.67 83.31 45.30
CA PHE A 284 -14.46 82.08 45.14
C PHE A 284 -13.57 80.96 44.61
N ASN A 285 -13.68 79.78 45.21
CA ASN A 285 -13.02 78.59 44.72
C ASN A 285 -14.00 77.80 43.84
N VAL A 286 -13.51 77.32 42.69
CA VAL A 286 -14.27 76.46 41.77
C VAL A 286 -13.52 75.16 41.57
N ASN A 287 -14.09 74.03 41.98
CA ASN A 287 -13.45 72.75 41.78
C ASN A 287 -13.30 72.46 40.28
N SER A 288 -12.07 72.25 39.85
CA SER A 288 -11.70 72.11 38.45
C SER A 288 -12.14 70.77 37.83
N ASN A 289 -12.54 69.79 38.64
CA ASN A 289 -13.02 68.48 38.19
C ASN A 289 -14.55 68.37 38.24
N THR A 290 -15.21 69.01 39.21
CA THR A 290 -16.67 68.92 39.42
C THR A 290 -17.43 70.20 39.04
N GLY A 291 -16.75 71.35 39.06
CA GLY A 291 -17.32 72.67 38.81
C GLY A 291 -18.22 73.21 39.93
N GLU A 292 -18.08 72.71 41.15
CA GLU A 292 -18.73 73.24 42.35
C GLU A 292 -18.08 74.57 42.78
N VAL A 293 -18.88 75.53 43.25
CA VAL A 293 -18.45 76.90 43.58
C VAL A 293 -18.65 77.18 45.08
N HIS A 294 -17.61 77.65 45.77
CA HIS A 294 -17.67 78.00 47.19
C HIS A 294 -17.00 79.36 47.44
N LYS A 295 -17.55 80.17 48.35
CA LYS A 295 -16.92 81.43 48.76
C LYS A 295 -15.70 81.13 49.63
N LYS A 296 -14.55 81.66 49.27
CA LYS A 296 -13.31 81.54 50.03
C LYS A 296 -13.41 82.37 51.31
N GLN A 297 -13.19 81.73 52.45
CA GLN A 297 -13.05 82.41 53.74
C GLN A 297 -11.60 82.91 53.84
N LEU A 298 -11.43 84.21 54.09
CA LEU A 298 -10.13 84.86 54.29
C LEU A 298 -9.81 84.98 55.79
#